data_AF-A0A2G9XI34-F1
#
_entry.id   AF-A0A2G9XI34-F1
#
_cell.length_a   1.000
_cell.length_b   1.000
_cell.length_c   1.000
_cell.angle_alpha   90.00
_cell.angle_beta   90.00
_cell.angle_gamma   90.00
#
_symmetry.space_group_name_H-M   'P 1'
#
loop_
_entity.id
_entity.type
_entity.pdbx_description
1 polymer ?
#
loop_
_entity_poly.entity_id
_entity_poly.type
_entity_poly.pdbx_seq_one_letter_code
_entity_poly.pdbx_strand_id
1 'polypeptide(L)'
;MLKLSQMAMHEWEFVYPNTYHDLMDQFDAGCESYEEGDIDEAEKIFRAVLAQMPDHLDAIHHLALVLSERSLMGKARDLWEQAVRIGHKAFPQDFELGRDRLEWAWLENRPFLRCLHGLALTRYDDGETEEALRLFQELLSLNPNDNQGVRAMAQEALFKLGRFEDALEIAEQYPNDIMPQTLYGRALTLFKLGR
;
A
#
# COMPACT_ATOMS: atom_id res chain seq x y z
N MET A 1 -5.74 9.77 18.64
CA MET A 1 -5.70 8.35 18.26
C MET A 1 -6.14 8.28 16.81
N LEU A 2 -5.39 7.54 15.99
CA LEU A 2 -5.72 7.31 14.59
C LEU A 2 -7.10 6.66 14.45
N LYS A 3 -7.91 7.15 13.52
CA LYS A 3 -9.26 6.63 13.22
C LYS A 3 -9.63 6.95 11.77
N LEU A 4 -10.66 6.32 11.22
CA LEU A 4 -11.31 6.81 10.01
C LEU A 4 -12.47 7.77 10.33
N SER A 5 -12.73 8.69 9.42
CA SER A 5 -13.93 9.52 9.35
C SER A 5 -14.58 9.36 7.99
N GLN A 6 -15.91 9.27 7.95
CA GLN A 6 -16.65 9.19 6.70
C GLN A 6 -16.74 10.59 6.08
N MET A 7 -16.28 10.72 4.84
CA MET A 7 -16.25 11.99 4.11
C MET A 7 -17.38 12.11 3.09
N ALA A 8 -17.74 10.98 2.47
CA ALA A 8 -18.89 10.83 1.60
C ALA A 8 -19.47 9.42 1.71
N MET A 9 -20.53 9.14 0.96
CA MET A 9 -21.12 7.79 0.91
C MET A 9 -20.05 6.78 0.45
N HIS A 10 -19.68 5.87 1.35
CA HIS A 10 -18.63 4.86 1.13
C HIS A 10 -17.21 5.37 0.94
N GLU A 11 -16.94 6.63 1.26
CA GLU A 11 -15.60 7.21 1.19
C GLU A 11 -15.15 7.64 2.57
N TRP A 12 -13.98 7.15 2.97
CA TRP A 12 -13.41 7.36 4.29
C TRP A 12 -12.02 7.97 4.18
N GLU A 13 -11.66 8.71 5.22
CA GLU A 13 -10.35 9.34 5.36
C GLU A 13 -9.76 9.03 6.73
N PHE A 14 -8.45 8.77 6.79
CA PHE A 14 -7.73 8.74 8.06
C PHE A 14 -7.65 10.10 8.73
N VAL A 15 -7.99 10.16 10.00
CA VAL A 15 -7.84 11.35 10.84
C VAL A 15 -6.72 11.11 11.84
N TYR A 16 -5.61 11.82 11.64
CA TYR A 16 -4.45 11.76 12.51
C TYR A 16 -4.60 12.72 13.72
N PRO A 17 -3.97 12.43 14.87
CA PRO A 17 -3.87 13.40 15.96
C PRO A 17 -3.03 14.62 15.53
N ASN A 18 -3.23 15.77 16.18
CA ASN A 18 -2.47 17.01 15.90
C ASN A 18 -0.95 16.81 15.88
N THR A 19 -0.44 15.91 16.73
CA THR A 19 0.99 15.54 16.77
C THR A 19 1.53 15.08 15.42
N TYR A 20 0.71 14.47 14.56
CA TYR A 20 1.10 14.14 13.19
C TYR A 20 1.47 15.39 12.41
N HIS A 21 0.60 16.41 12.41
CA HIS A 21 0.83 17.68 11.73
C HIS A 21 2.00 18.45 12.35
N ASP A 22 2.16 18.40 13.67
CA ASP A 22 3.29 19.03 14.37
C ASP A 22 4.65 18.40 13.97
N LEU A 23 4.65 17.16 13.47
CA LEU A 23 5.85 16.42 13.07
C LEU A 23 6.11 16.46 11.56
N MET A 24 5.23 17.05 10.74
CA MET A 24 5.35 17.02 9.28
C MET A 24 6.63 17.70 8.78
N ASP A 25 7.00 18.87 9.32
CA ASP A 25 8.24 19.55 8.92
C ASP A 25 9.48 18.67 9.20
N GLN A 26 9.48 17.95 10.33
CA GLN A 26 10.56 17.03 10.66
C GLN A 26 10.55 15.80 9.75
N PHE A 27 9.37 15.25 9.46
CA PHE A 27 9.21 14.12 8.56
C PHE A 27 9.65 14.47 7.13
N ASP A 28 9.27 15.64 6.63
CA ASP A 28 9.60 16.13 5.30
C ASP A 28 11.13 16.32 5.15
N ALA A 29 11.82 16.82 6.18
CA ALA A 29 13.29 16.86 6.18
C ALA A 29 13.93 15.45 6.07
N GLY A 30 13.27 14.43 6.63
CA GLY A 30 13.69 13.03 6.48
C GLY A 30 13.50 12.52 5.04
N CYS A 31 12.39 12.90 4.40
CA CYS A 31 12.14 12.62 2.99
C CYS A 31 13.15 13.31 2.07
N GLU A 32 13.45 14.59 2.29
CA GLU A 32 14.49 15.33 1.56
C GLU A 32 15.85 14.63 1.69
N SER A 33 16.26 14.26 2.91
CA SER A 33 17.52 13.52 3.14
C SER A 33 17.55 12.19 2.38
N TYR A 34 16.42 11.47 2.36
CA TYR A 34 16.29 10.21 1.64
C TYR A 34 16.40 10.39 0.11
N GLU A 35 15.75 11.43 -0.44
CA GLU A 35 15.81 11.77 -1.87
C GLU A 35 17.23 12.21 -2.31
N GLU A 36 17.98 12.87 -1.43
CA GLU A 36 19.38 13.23 -1.65
C GLU A 36 20.34 12.04 -1.52
N GLY A 37 19.86 10.90 -1.02
CA GLY A 37 20.65 9.69 -0.78
C GLY A 37 21.43 9.69 0.53
N ASP A 38 21.16 10.63 1.44
CA ASP A 38 21.68 10.59 2.82
C ASP A 38 20.84 9.63 3.67
N ILE A 39 21.05 8.34 3.43
CA ILE A 39 20.29 7.25 4.06
C ILE A 39 20.55 7.17 5.57
N ASP A 40 21.69 7.66 6.08
CA ASP A 40 21.98 7.69 7.52
C ASP A 40 21.17 8.79 8.22
N GLU A 41 21.13 10.00 7.66
CA GLU A 41 20.35 11.09 8.24
C GLU A 41 18.84 10.86 8.10
N ALA A 42 18.37 10.34 6.96
CA ALA A 42 16.98 9.93 6.78
C ALA A 42 16.53 8.92 7.85
N GLU A 43 17.33 7.87 8.09
CA GLU A 43 17.03 6.88 9.14
C GLU A 43 16.91 7.53 10.52
N LYS A 44 17.86 8.41 10.85
CA LYS A 44 17.90 9.13 12.14
C LYS A 44 16.65 10.00 12.32
N ILE A 45 16.24 10.72 11.28
CA ILE A 45 15.05 11.57 11.32
C ILE A 45 13.78 10.74 11.48
N PHE A 46 13.57 9.71 10.66
CA PHE A 46 12.38 8.86 10.77
C PHE A 46 12.28 8.17 12.13
N ARG A 47 13.40 7.71 12.70
CA ARG A 47 13.43 7.17 14.07
C ARG A 47 13.07 8.22 15.13
N ALA A 48 13.48 9.47 14.94
CA ALA A 48 13.14 10.57 15.86
C ALA A 48 11.66 10.96 15.78
N VAL A 49 11.06 10.92 14.58
CA VAL A 49 9.60 11.08 14.40
C VAL A 49 8.86 9.94 15.12
N LEU A 50 9.27 8.69 14.92
CA LEU A 50 8.65 7.52 15.54
C LEU A 50 8.82 7.44 17.07
N ALA A 51 9.88 8.05 17.62
CA ALA A 51 10.04 8.18 19.06
C ALA A 51 8.99 9.10 19.69
N GLN A 52 8.48 10.08 18.94
CA GLN A 52 7.43 11.01 19.37
C GLN A 52 6.02 10.49 19.04
N MET A 53 5.87 9.87 17.87
CA MET A 53 4.61 9.27 17.41
C MET A 53 4.85 7.87 16.82
N PRO A 54 4.76 6.81 17.66
CA PRO A 54 5.04 5.42 17.22
C PRO A 54 4.06 4.86 16.18
N ASP A 55 2.90 5.51 16.00
CA ASP A 55 1.86 5.16 15.02
C ASP A 55 1.84 6.09 13.80
N HIS A 56 2.93 6.85 13.56
CA HIS A 56 3.08 7.71 12.39
C HIS A 56 3.34 6.86 11.12
N LEU A 57 2.28 6.45 10.44
CA LEU A 57 2.35 5.51 9.31
C LEU A 57 3.33 5.92 8.21
N ASP A 58 3.40 7.21 7.87
CA ASP A 58 4.32 7.69 6.82
C ASP A 58 5.80 7.50 7.24
N ALA A 59 6.18 7.87 8.46
CA ALA A 59 7.53 7.62 8.98
C ALA A 59 7.84 6.12 9.12
N ILE A 60 6.85 5.27 9.46
CA ILE A 60 7.04 3.81 9.45
C ILE A 60 7.35 3.32 8.03
N HIS A 61 6.58 3.77 7.04
CA HIS A 61 6.79 3.40 5.64
C HIS A 61 8.19 3.80 5.15
N HIS A 62 8.59 5.05 5.38
CA HIS A 62 9.89 5.55 4.89
C HIS A 62 11.07 4.91 5.64
N LEU A 63 10.93 4.64 6.94
CA LEU A 63 11.94 3.84 7.65
C LEU A 63 12.04 2.41 7.08
N ALA A 64 10.93 1.80 6.69
CA ALA A 64 10.96 0.49 6.04
C ALA A 64 11.65 0.53 4.67
N LEU A 65 11.45 1.59 3.87
CA LEU A 65 12.19 1.81 2.62
C LEU A 65 13.70 1.90 2.86
N VAL A 66 14.12 2.74 3.81
CA VAL A 66 15.52 2.88 4.24
C VAL A 66 16.13 1.53 4.65
N LEU A 67 15.39 0.73 5.43
CA LEU A 67 15.86 -0.59 5.85
C LEU A 67 15.92 -1.59 4.67
N SER A 68 14.98 -1.51 3.74
CA SER A 68 14.99 -2.30 2.51
C SER A 68 16.25 -2.02 1.67
N GLU A 69 16.60 -0.75 1.47
CA GLU A 69 17.82 -0.34 0.74
C GLU A 69 19.10 -0.84 1.41
N ARG A 70 19.10 -0.94 2.75
CA ARG A 70 20.19 -1.55 3.52
C ARG A 70 20.19 -3.08 3.49
N SER A 71 19.40 -3.70 2.63
CA SER A 71 19.23 -5.17 2.55
C SER A 71 18.72 -5.79 3.86
N LEU A 72 18.02 -5.01 4.70
CA LEU A 72 17.42 -5.47 5.96
C LEU A 72 15.93 -5.76 5.77
N MET A 73 15.59 -6.54 4.74
CA MET A 73 14.21 -6.78 4.29
C MET A 73 13.29 -7.33 5.39
N GLY A 74 13.80 -8.21 6.27
CA GLY A 74 13.01 -8.73 7.38
C GLY A 74 12.53 -7.64 8.35
N LYS A 75 13.39 -6.64 8.64
CA LYS A 75 13.00 -5.52 9.51
C LYS A 75 12.05 -4.54 8.80
N ALA A 76 12.24 -4.34 7.50
CA ALA A 76 11.31 -3.54 6.70
C ALA A 76 9.91 -4.16 6.71
N ARG A 77 9.83 -5.48 6.55
CA ARG A 77 8.58 -6.26 6.67
C ARG A 77 7.91 -6.08 8.02
N ASP A 78 8.66 -6.24 9.12
CA ASP A 78 8.12 -6.09 10.47
C ASP A 78 7.46 -4.71 10.67
N LEU A 79 8.08 -3.66 10.10
CA LEU A 79 7.53 -2.31 10.13
C LEU A 79 6.25 -2.17 9.30
N TRP A 80 6.22 -2.69 8.07
CA TRP A 80 5.00 -2.65 7.26
C TRP A 80 3.87 -3.49 7.88
N GLU A 81 4.15 -4.67 8.44
CA GLU A 81 3.18 -5.47 9.18
C GLU A 81 2.61 -4.71 10.38
N GLN A 82 3.47 -4.01 11.12
CA GLN A 82 3.05 -3.16 12.24
C GLN A 82 2.15 -2.03 11.74
N ALA A 83 2.55 -1.31 10.70
CA ALA A 83 1.78 -0.19 10.14
C ALA A 83 0.40 -0.63 9.63
N VAL A 84 0.33 -1.75 8.90
CA VAL A 84 -0.93 -2.32 8.41
C VAL A 84 -1.84 -2.71 9.58
N ARG A 85 -1.29 -3.34 10.63
CA ARG A 85 -2.04 -3.67 11.85
C ARG A 85 -2.57 -2.43 12.57
N ILE A 86 -1.80 -1.35 12.61
CA ILE A 86 -2.23 -0.07 13.20
C ILE A 86 -3.36 0.54 12.36
N GLY A 87 -3.19 0.61 11.03
CA GLY A 87 -4.19 1.18 10.13
C GLY A 87 -5.51 0.42 10.16
N HIS A 88 -5.50 -0.90 10.12
CA HIS A 88 -6.73 -1.70 10.23
C HIS A 88 -7.49 -1.50 11.54
N LYS A 89 -6.78 -1.28 12.67
CA LYS A 89 -7.43 -0.98 13.94
C LYS A 89 -8.18 0.35 13.94
N ALA A 90 -7.88 1.24 12.99
CA ALA A 90 -8.58 2.51 12.82
C ALA A 90 -9.92 2.36 12.09
N PHE A 91 -10.18 1.21 11.46
CA PHE A 91 -11.39 0.98 10.69
C PHE A 91 -12.59 0.82 11.64
N PRO A 92 -13.71 1.52 11.40
CA PRO A 92 -14.89 1.37 12.21
C PRO A 92 -15.59 0.04 11.92
N GLN A 93 -16.47 -0.38 12.83
CA GLN A 93 -17.13 -1.69 12.77
C GLN A 93 -18.01 -1.87 11.54
N ASP A 94 -18.55 -0.77 11.00
CA ASP A 94 -19.41 -0.71 9.82
C ASP A 94 -18.64 -0.49 8.51
N PHE A 95 -17.30 -0.49 8.55
CA PHE A 95 -16.49 -0.47 7.34
C PHE A 95 -16.51 -1.83 6.65
N GLU A 96 -16.94 -1.85 5.39
CA GLU A 96 -17.09 -3.04 4.56
C GLU A 96 -16.12 -3.00 3.37
N LEU A 97 -15.10 -3.88 3.36
CA LEU A 97 -14.26 -4.09 2.18
C LEU A 97 -15.12 -4.50 0.98
N GLY A 98 -14.78 -3.99 -0.20
CA GLY A 98 -15.51 -4.12 -1.46
C GLY A 98 -16.61 -3.07 -1.66
N ARG A 99 -16.99 -2.36 -0.59
CA ARG A 99 -18.01 -1.31 -0.61
C ARG A 99 -17.39 0.04 -0.25
N ASP A 100 -16.74 0.11 0.90
CA ASP A 100 -16.09 1.31 1.42
C ASP A 100 -14.66 1.46 0.88
N ARG A 101 -14.24 2.72 0.75
CA ARG A 101 -13.03 3.12 0.03
C ARG A 101 -12.21 4.12 0.81
N LEU A 102 -10.91 4.08 0.52
CA LEU A 102 -9.90 5.06 0.90
C LEU A 102 -9.39 5.70 -0.40
N GLU A 103 -10.09 6.72 -0.88
CA GLU A 103 -9.73 7.38 -2.14
C GLU A 103 -8.36 8.05 -2.02
N TRP A 104 -7.50 7.90 -3.04
CA TRP A 104 -6.14 8.45 -3.08
C TRP A 104 -6.06 9.98 -3.03
N ALA A 105 -7.17 10.64 -3.39
CA ALA A 105 -7.30 12.09 -3.38
C ALA A 105 -7.29 12.67 -1.96
N TRP A 106 -7.71 11.91 -0.95
CA TRP A 106 -7.54 12.25 0.46
C TRP A 106 -6.12 11.90 0.87
N LEU A 107 -5.29 12.90 1.14
CA LEU A 107 -3.85 12.72 1.29
C LEU A 107 -3.52 11.83 2.48
N GLU A 108 -4.34 11.92 3.51
CA GLU A 108 -4.29 11.22 4.77
C GLU A 108 -4.46 9.70 4.62
N ASN A 109 -5.03 9.23 3.50
CA ASN A 109 -5.13 7.82 3.17
C ASN A 109 -3.84 7.21 2.64
N ARG A 110 -2.99 8.03 2.00
CA ARG A 110 -1.77 7.56 1.32
C ARG A 110 -0.78 6.83 2.24
N PRO A 111 -0.53 7.26 3.49
CA PRO A 111 0.40 6.57 4.38
C PRO A 111 0.02 5.10 4.60
N PHE A 112 -1.26 4.82 4.87
CA PHE A 112 -1.74 3.45 5.04
C PHE A 112 -1.66 2.64 3.74
N LEU A 113 -2.14 3.20 2.63
CA LEU A 113 -2.11 2.54 1.32
C LEU A 113 -0.68 2.22 0.86
N ARG A 114 0.29 3.08 1.16
CA ARG A 114 1.72 2.84 0.92
C ARG A 114 2.29 1.73 1.81
N CYS A 115 1.91 1.69 3.09
CA CYS A 115 2.31 0.60 3.99
C CYS A 115 1.78 -0.75 3.53
N LEU A 116 0.49 -0.81 3.17
CA LEU A 116 -0.16 -2.00 2.66
C LEU A 116 0.49 -2.48 1.36
N HIS A 117 0.83 -1.57 0.46
CA HIS A 117 1.56 -1.88 -0.76
C HIS A 117 2.98 -2.41 -0.50
N GLY A 118 3.74 -1.77 0.41
CA GLY A 118 5.07 -2.25 0.79
C GLY A 118 5.05 -3.66 1.38
N LEU A 119 4.06 -3.96 2.23
CA LEU A 119 3.84 -5.31 2.74
C LEU A 119 3.53 -6.29 1.60
N ALA A 120 2.60 -5.94 0.70
CA ALA A 120 2.20 -6.78 -0.42
C ALA A 120 3.37 -7.13 -1.35
N LEU A 121 4.20 -6.15 -1.69
CA LEU A 121 5.43 -6.35 -2.47
C LEU A 121 6.41 -7.29 -1.76
N THR A 122 6.62 -7.09 -0.46
CA THR A 122 7.56 -7.93 0.29
C THR A 122 7.09 -9.38 0.33
N ARG A 123 5.79 -9.61 0.58
CA ARG A 123 5.18 -10.95 0.54
C ARG A 123 5.34 -11.60 -0.84
N TYR A 124 5.21 -10.80 -1.89
CA TYR A 124 5.37 -11.26 -3.25
C TYR A 124 6.82 -11.72 -3.52
N ASP A 125 7.79 -10.93 -3.10
CA ASP A 125 9.23 -11.20 -3.26
C ASP A 125 9.68 -12.41 -2.43
N ASP A 126 9.06 -12.66 -1.27
CA ASP A 126 9.28 -13.86 -0.46
C ASP A 126 8.69 -15.15 -1.09
N GLY A 127 7.95 -15.03 -2.19
CA GLY A 127 7.23 -16.14 -2.80
C GLY A 127 5.92 -16.50 -2.09
N GLU A 128 5.47 -15.70 -1.12
CA GLU A 128 4.19 -15.84 -0.44
C GLU A 128 3.05 -15.28 -1.32
N THR A 129 2.95 -15.76 -2.56
CA THR A 129 2.12 -15.18 -3.63
C THR A 129 0.63 -15.11 -3.28
N GLU A 130 0.09 -16.09 -2.55
CA GLU A 130 -1.32 -16.05 -2.09
C GLU A 130 -1.57 -14.92 -1.09
N GLU A 131 -0.64 -14.65 -0.18
CA GLU A 131 -0.78 -13.53 0.76
C GLU A 131 -0.61 -12.19 0.05
N ALA A 132 0.38 -12.09 -0.84
CA ALA A 132 0.56 -10.91 -1.68
C ALA A 132 -0.71 -10.59 -2.48
N LEU A 133 -1.33 -11.59 -3.11
CA LEU A 133 -2.57 -11.43 -3.85
C LEU A 133 -3.72 -10.93 -2.96
N ARG A 134 -3.88 -11.46 -1.74
CA ARG A 134 -4.89 -10.96 -0.79
C ARG A 134 -4.70 -9.47 -0.51
N LEU A 135 -3.47 -9.04 -0.24
CA LEU A 135 -3.14 -7.65 0.04
C LEU A 135 -3.33 -6.75 -1.20
N PHE A 136 -2.99 -7.24 -2.40
CA PHE A 136 -3.25 -6.51 -3.64
C PHE A 136 -4.75 -6.35 -3.90
N GLN A 137 -5.56 -7.38 -3.65
CA GLN A 137 -7.02 -7.30 -3.78
C GLN A 137 -7.62 -6.33 -2.75
N GLU A 138 -7.08 -6.29 -1.54
CA GLU A 138 -7.48 -5.31 -0.55
C GLU A 138 -7.16 -3.87 -1.00
N LEU A 139 -5.95 -3.63 -1.54
CA LEU A 139 -5.58 -2.33 -2.12
C LEU A 139 -6.52 -1.91 -3.24
N LEU A 140 -6.89 -2.82 -4.14
CA LEU A 140 -7.83 -2.52 -5.23
C LEU A 140 -9.26 -2.29 -4.72
N SER A 141 -9.64 -2.94 -3.63
CA SER A 141 -10.92 -2.66 -2.97
C SER A 141 -10.92 -1.28 -2.32
N LEU A 142 -9.86 -0.92 -1.61
CA LEU A 142 -9.75 0.34 -0.87
C LEU A 142 -9.54 1.51 -1.82
N ASN A 143 -8.73 1.34 -2.86
CA ASN A 143 -8.44 2.36 -3.86
C ASN A 143 -8.73 1.83 -5.29
N PRO A 144 -10.00 1.80 -5.72
CA PRO A 144 -10.40 1.22 -7.01
C PRO A 144 -9.82 1.93 -8.23
N ASN A 145 -9.44 3.20 -8.09
CA ASN A 145 -8.76 3.95 -9.14
C ASN A 145 -7.30 3.50 -9.35
N ASP A 146 -6.80 2.62 -8.48
CA ASP A 146 -5.49 1.97 -8.53
C ASP A 146 -4.35 2.93 -8.89
N ASN A 147 -4.26 4.02 -8.14
CA ASN A 147 -3.23 5.04 -8.32
C ASN A 147 -1.81 4.50 -8.13
N GLN A 148 -1.66 3.35 -7.46
CA GLN A 148 -0.39 2.68 -7.20
C GLN A 148 -0.02 1.64 -8.28
N GLY A 149 -0.92 1.32 -9.20
CA GLY A 149 -0.68 0.34 -10.28
C GLY A 149 -0.67 -1.12 -9.80
N VAL A 150 -1.28 -1.39 -8.65
CA VAL A 150 -1.34 -2.70 -7.98
C VAL A 150 -2.09 -3.73 -8.82
N ARG A 151 -2.99 -3.33 -9.72
CA ARG A 151 -3.71 -4.27 -10.60
C ARG A 151 -2.79 -5.10 -11.49
N ALA A 152 -1.66 -4.53 -11.92
CA ALA A 152 -0.66 -5.25 -12.70
C ALA A 152 0.02 -6.35 -11.86
N MET A 153 0.33 -6.03 -10.60
CA MET A 153 0.94 -6.98 -9.66
C MET A 153 -0.03 -8.08 -9.23
N ALA A 154 -1.31 -7.72 -9.04
CA ALA A 154 -2.38 -8.68 -8.79
C ALA A 154 -2.52 -9.67 -9.96
N GLN A 155 -2.52 -9.18 -11.20
CA GLN A 155 -2.51 -10.05 -12.38
C GLN A 155 -1.28 -10.96 -12.40
N GLU A 156 -0.08 -10.42 -12.19
CA GLU A 156 1.13 -11.24 -12.17
C GLU A 156 1.07 -12.34 -11.10
N ALA A 157 0.55 -12.02 -9.91
CA ALA A 157 0.31 -13.00 -8.84
C ALA A 157 -0.68 -14.09 -9.27
N LEU A 158 -1.80 -13.72 -9.88
CA LEU A 158 -2.79 -14.66 -10.40
C LEU A 158 -2.22 -15.57 -11.50
N PHE A 159 -1.35 -15.03 -12.37
CA PHE A 159 -0.62 -15.81 -13.36
C PHE A 159 0.31 -16.84 -12.72
N LYS A 160 1.08 -16.45 -11.69
CA LYS A 160 1.94 -17.38 -10.93
C LYS A 160 1.14 -18.50 -10.27
N LEU A 161 -0.09 -18.20 -9.82
CA LEU A 161 -1.00 -19.16 -9.20
C LEU A 161 -1.82 -19.99 -10.22
N GLY A 162 -1.77 -19.66 -11.51
CA GLY A 162 -2.57 -20.30 -12.55
C GLY A 162 -4.06 -19.98 -12.50
N ARG A 163 -4.45 -18.91 -11.81
CA ARG A 163 -5.84 -18.45 -11.63
C ARG A 163 -6.22 -17.48 -12.75
N PHE A 164 -6.34 -17.99 -13.97
CA PHE A 164 -6.50 -17.17 -15.18
C PHE A 164 -7.87 -16.49 -15.26
N GLU A 165 -8.93 -17.13 -14.77
CA GLU A 165 -10.27 -16.55 -14.69
C GLU A 165 -10.27 -15.27 -13.86
N ASP A 166 -9.73 -15.31 -12.64
CA ASP A 166 -9.59 -14.14 -11.77
C ASP A 166 -8.71 -13.06 -12.43
N ALA A 167 -7.67 -13.44 -13.18
CA ALA A 167 -6.83 -12.49 -13.90
C ALA A 167 -7.61 -11.76 -15.02
N LEU A 168 -8.59 -12.45 -15.62
CA LEU A 168 -9.50 -11.85 -16.59
C LEU A 168 -10.46 -10.87 -15.91
N GLU A 169 -10.99 -11.21 -14.73
CA GLU A 169 -11.86 -10.32 -13.95
C GLU A 169 -11.17 -8.98 -13.64
N ILE A 170 -9.89 -9.02 -13.24
CA ILE A 170 -9.10 -7.79 -13.07
C ILE A 170 -9.02 -7.00 -14.38
N ALA A 171 -8.76 -7.65 -15.52
CA ALA A 171 -8.71 -6.94 -16.80
C ALA A 171 -10.07 -6.34 -17.21
N GLU A 172 -11.17 -7.01 -16.86
CA GLU A 172 -12.53 -6.57 -17.14
C GLU A 172 -12.96 -5.41 -16.23
N GLN A 173 -12.41 -5.32 -15.01
CA GLN A 173 -12.59 -4.17 -14.11
C GLN A 173 -11.96 -2.89 -14.68
N TYR A 174 -10.90 -3.01 -15.49
CA TYR A 174 -10.17 -1.89 -16.09
C TYR A 174 -10.16 -1.95 -17.64
N PRO A 175 -11.32 -1.83 -18.31
CA PRO A 175 -11.45 -2.13 -19.75
C PRO A 175 -10.70 -1.15 -20.66
N ASN A 176 -10.41 0.06 -20.17
CA ASN A 176 -9.70 1.12 -20.88
C ASN A 176 -8.25 1.27 -20.43
N ASP A 177 -7.72 0.29 -19.69
CA ASP A 177 -6.35 0.35 -19.22
C ASP A 177 -5.37 0.25 -20.40
N ILE A 178 -4.34 1.09 -20.33
CA ILE A 178 -3.27 1.18 -21.34
C ILE A 178 -1.93 0.72 -20.78
N MET A 179 -1.88 0.27 -19.52
CA MET A 179 -0.65 -0.31 -18.97
C MET A 179 -0.25 -1.55 -19.78
N PRO A 180 1.02 -1.65 -20.23
CA PRO A 180 1.48 -2.80 -21.00
C PRO A 180 1.24 -4.13 -20.28
N GLN A 181 1.47 -4.17 -18.97
CA GLN A 181 1.32 -5.36 -18.14
C GLN A 181 -0.11 -5.91 -18.20
N THR A 182 -1.12 -5.04 -18.17
CA THR A 182 -2.53 -5.44 -18.15
C THR A 182 -3.09 -5.70 -19.53
N LEU A 183 -2.65 -4.96 -20.55
CA LEU A 183 -2.96 -5.22 -21.96
C LEU A 183 -2.44 -6.59 -22.41
N TYR A 184 -1.14 -6.86 -22.19
CA TYR A 184 -0.55 -8.16 -22.50
C TYR A 184 -1.07 -9.24 -21.57
N GLY A 185 -1.30 -8.92 -20.29
CA GLY A 185 -1.92 -9.80 -19.32
C GLY A 185 -3.27 -10.32 -19.80
N ARG A 186 -4.17 -9.45 -20.27
CA ARG A 186 -5.47 -9.86 -20.82
C ARG A 186 -5.34 -10.79 -22.02
N ALA A 187 -4.48 -10.46 -22.98
CA ALA A 187 -4.26 -11.30 -24.15
C ALA A 187 -3.71 -12.69 -23.77
N LEU A 188 -2.74 -12.73 -22.85
CA LEU A 188 -2.17 -13.96 -22.34
C LEU A 188 -3.21 -14.79 -21.56
N THR A 189 -4.07 -14.14 -20.78
CA THR A 189 -5.16 -14.78 -20.04
C THR A 189 -6.13 -15.45 -21.00
N LEU A 190 -6.62 -14.74 -22.02
CA LEU A 190 -7.52 -15.30 -23.04
C LEU A 190 -6.89 -16.50 -23.74
N PHE A 191 -5.61 -16.39 -24.13
CA PHE A 191 -4.86 -17.50 -24.71
C PHE A 191 -4.79 -18.71 -23.76
N LYS A 192 -4.52 -18.50 -22.46
CA LYS A 192 -4.47 -19.58 -21.45
C LYS A 192 -5.82 -20.25 -21.23
N LEU A 193 -6.91 -19.50 -21.38
CA LEU A 193 -8.29 -19.99 -21.28
C LEU A 193 -8.81 -20.61 -22.58
N GLY A 194 -8.06 -20.53 -23.70
CA GLY A 194 -8.49 -21.02 -25.00
C GLY A 194 -9.60 -20.17 -25.65
N ARG A 195 -9.64 -18.87 -25.35
CA ARG A 195 -10.62 -17.89 -25.84
C ARG A 195 -10.03 -16.94 -26.87
#